data_AF-A0AAW0G7C2-F1
#
_entry.id   AF-A0AAW0G7C2-F1
#
_cell.length_a   1.000
_cell.length_b   1.000
_cell.length_c   1.000
_cell.angle_alpha   90.00
_cell.angle_beta   90.00
_cell.angle_gamma   90.00
#
_symmetry.space_group_name_H-M   'P 1'
#
loop_
_entity.id
_entity.type
_entity.pdbx_description
1 polymer ?
#
loop_
_entity_poly.entity_id
_entity_poly.type
_entity_poly.pdbx_seq_one_letter_code
_entity_poly.pdbx_strand_id
1 'polypeptide(L)'
;MFLSTLFVALLGAASASAHATFQELWVNGVDKVGTCVRTPASNSPVTSVTTPDLACNVGGTTPAATTYVFIVRSNTSITNISSQLFRPW
;
A
#
# COMPACT_ATOMS: atom_id res chain seq x y z
N MET A 1 -44.06 9.18 10.95
CA MET A 1 -42.80 9.35 11.71
C MET A 1 -41.86 8.13 11.62
N PHE A 2 -41.93 7.31 10.55
CA PHE A 2 -41.02 6.16 10.35
C PHE A 2 -40.20 6.26 9.05
N LEU A 3 -40.53 7.21 8.17
CA LEU A 3 -39.84 7.39 6.89
C LEU A 3 -38.59 8.29 7.01
N SER A 4 -38.61 9.23 7.96
CA SER A 4 -37.52 10.19 8.19
C SER A 4 -36.28 9.56 8.83
N THR A 5 -36.43 8.47 9.58
CA THR A 5 -35.31 7.75 10.21
C THR A 5 -34.51 6.90 9.21
N LEU A 6 -35.14 6.45 8.12
CA LEU A 6 -34.47 5.67 7.08
C LEU A 6 -33.53 6.52 6.21
N PHE A 7 -33.85 7.80 6.02
CA PHE A 7 -33.06 8.72 5.20
C PHE A 7 -31.69 9.05 5.81
N VAL A 8 -31.59 9.09 7.14
CA VAL A 8 -30.32 9.35 7.86
C VAL A 8 -29.38 8.15 7.79
N ALA A 9 -29.90 6.92 7.77
CA ALA A 9 -29.09 5.70 7.67
C ALA A 9 -28.39 5.57 6.30
N LEU A 10 -29.00 6.08 5.22
CA LEU A 10 -28.45 5.99 3.86
C LEU A 10 -27.38 7.06 3.57
N LEU A 11 -27.44 8.21 4.27
CA LEU A 11 -26.42 9.26 4.21
C LEU A 11 -25.10 8.87 4.92
N GLY A 12 -25.15 7.84 5.77
CA GLY A 12 -24.00 7.30 6.51
C GLY A 12 -23.29 6.14 5.82
N ALA A 13 -23.64 5.81 4.56
CA ALA A 13 -22.90 4.83 3.76
C ALA A 13 -21.52 5.41 3.39
N ALA A 14 -20.63 5.41 4.38
CA ALA A 14 -19.27 5.92 4.28
C ALA A 14 -18.53 5.22 3.13
N SER A 15 -17.82 6.01 2.33
CA SER A 15 -16.92 5.50 1.29
C SER A 15 -15.80 4.71 1.97
N ALA A 16 -15.84 3.38 1.89
CA ALA A 16 -14.74 2.55 2.34
C ALA A 16 -13.56 2.73 1.36
N SER A 17 -12.57 3.55 1.73
CA SER A 17 -11.34 3.70 0.96
C SER A 17 -10.32 2.63 1.38
N ALA A 18 -10.14 1.59 0.58
CA ALA A 18 -9.15 0.53 0.82
C ALA A 18 -7.78 0.91 0.24
N HIS A 19 -7.18 1.98 0.77
CA HIS A 19 -5.81 2.37 0.40
C HIS A 19 -4.80 1.46 1.06
N ALA A 20 -3.87 0.95 0.26
CA ALA A 20 -2.86 0.00 0.70
C ALA A 20 -1.49 0.45 0.23
N THR A 21 -0.48 0.28 1.08
CA THR A 21 0.91 0.37 0.65
C THR A 21 1.64 -0.91 1.03
N PHE A 22 2.69 -1.25 0.29
CA PHE A 22 3.63 -2.29 0.67
C PHE A 22 4.72 -1.63 1.51
N GLN A 23 4.83 -1.98 2.79
CA GLN A 23 5.82 -1.35 3.67
C GLN A 23 6.84 -2.34 4.23
N GLU A 24 6.51 -3.63 4.25
CA GLU A 24 7.32 -4.57 5.01
C GLU A 24 7.48 -5.90 4.29
N LEU A 25 8.74 -6.35 4.22
CA LEU A 25 9.15 -7.57 3.55
C LEU A 25 9.77 -8.50 4.57
N TRP A 26 9.26 -9.73 4.64
CA TRP A 26 9.76 -10.75 5.54
C TRP A 26 10.41 -11.85 4.72
N VAL A 27 11.59 -12.31 5.14
CA VAL A 27 12.31 -13.40 4.46
C VAL A 27 12.52 -14.52 5.45
N ASN A 28 11.99 -15.71 5.14
CA ASN A 28 12.01 -16.88 6.02
C ASN A 28 11.49 -16.57 7.45
N GLY A 29 10.38 -15.82 7.54
CA GLY A 29 9.77 -15.44 8.80
C GLY A 29 10.47 -14.32 9.58
N VAL A 30 11.51 -13.69 9.03
CA VAL A 30 12.23 -12.57 9.66
C VAL A 30 11.91 -11.26 8.95
N ASP A 31 11.34 -10.31 9.69
CA ASP A 31 11.09 -8.94 9.26
C ASP A 31 12.39 -8.22 8.82
N LYS A 32 12.33 -7.50 7.71
CA LYS A 32 13.41 -6.64 7.18
C LYS A 32 13.19 -5.15 7.49
N VAL A 33 12.22 -4.82 8.33
CA VAL A 33 12.00 -3.50 8.96
C VAL A 33 11.91 -2.39 7.91
N GLY A 34 11.21 -2.67 6.81
CA GLY A 34 11.02 -1.74 5.69
C GLY A 34 12.28 -1.34 4.91
N THR A 35 13.44 -1.92 5.19
CA THR A 35 14.71 -1.47 4.59
C THR A 35 14.95 -1.95 3.16
N CYS A 36 14.14 -2.90 2.70
CA CYS A 36 14.20 -3.53 1.38
C CYS A 36 13.06 -3.06 0.46
N VAL A 37 12.23 -2.13 0.94
CA VAL A 37 11.00 -1.70 0.27
C VAL A 37 11.15 -0.25 -0.17
N ARG A 38 10.80 0.01 -1.42
CA ARG A 38 10.73 1.36 -1.99
C ARG A 38 9.41 2.00 -1.57
N THR A 39 9.35 2.43 -0.32
CA THR A 39 8.11 2.93 0.29
C THR A 39 7.70 4.24 -0.40
N PRO A 40 6.47 4.33 -0.94
CA PRO A 40 6.00 5.55 -1.59
C PRO A 40 5.69 6.64 -0.56
N ALA A 41 5.73 7.90 -0.99
CA ALA A 41 5.43 9.05 -0.14
C ALA A 41 3.94 9.14 0.27
N SER A 42 3.05 8.53 -0.50
CA SER A 42 1.59 8.51 -0.28
C SER A 42 1.03 7.11 -0.49
N ASN A 43 -0.13 6.84 0.10
CA ASN A 43 -0.92 5.62 -0.10
C ASN A 43 -2.02 5.77 -1.17
N SER A 44 -2.05 6.88 -1.90
CA SER A 44 -2.95 7.08 -3.04
C SER A 44 -2.65 6.09 -4.17
N PRO A 45 -3.67 5.59 -4.90
CA PRO A 45 -3.46 4.64 -5.97
C PRO A 45 -2.87 5.31 -7.21
N VAL A 46 -2.03 4.58 -7.93
CA VAL A 46 -1.72 4.91 -9.33
C VAL A 46 -2.95 4.55 -10.16
N THR A 47 -3.58 5.53 -10.80
CA THR A 47 -4.85 5.34 -11.53
C THR A 47 -4.68 5.11 -13.02
N SER A 48 -3.55 5.53 -13.61
CA SER A 48 -3.25 5.32 -15.02
C SER A 48 -2.38 4.09 -15.22
N VAL A 49 -2.81 3.19 -16.10
CA VAL A 49 -2.03 2.00 -16.47
C VAL A 49 -1.00 2.26 -17.57
N THR A 50 -0.98 3.47 -18.12
CA THR A 50 -0.10 3.84 -19.24
C THR A 50 1.13 4.64 -18.81
N THR A 51 1.20 5.08 -17.55
CA THR A 51 2.33 5.86 -17.05
C THR A 51 3.43 4.97 -16.47
N PRO A 52 4.69 5.44 -16.44
CA PRO A 52 5.78 4.73 -15.79
C PRO A 52 5.57 4.46 -14.29
N ASP A 53 4.69 5.22 -13.64
CA ASP A 53 4.37 5.07 -12.21
C ASP A 53 3.77 3.69 -11.90
N LEU A 54 3.19 3.00 -12.88
CA LEU A 54 2.65 1.66 -12.70
C LEU A 54 3.73 0.65 -12.29
N ALA A 55 4.98 0.84 -12.70
CA ALA A 55 6.05 -0.12 -12.48
C ALA A 55 6.49 -0.21 -11.00
N CYS A 56 6.69 0.94 -10.35
CA CYS A 56 7.27 1.03 -9.00
C CYS A 56 6.67 2.17 -8.17
N ASN A 57 5.39 2.51 -8.40
CA ASN A 57 4.71 3.68 -7.83
C ASN A 57 5.27 5.01 -8.38
N VAL A 58 4.77 6.14 -7.87
CA VAL A 58 5.13 7.50 -8.28
C VAL A 58 6.64 7.65 -8.43
N GLY A 59 7.06 8.17 -9.58
CA GLY A 59 8.46 8.32 -9.92
C GLY A 59 8.98 7.20 -10.81
N GLY A 60 8.25 6.09 -10.98
CA GLY A 60 8.40 5.09 -12.04
C GLY A 60 9.84 4.67 -12.38
N THR A 61 10.48 5.41 -13.30
CA THR A 61 11.86 5.22 -13.76
C THR A 61 12.93 5.63 -12.73
N THR A 62 12.56 6.48 -11.79
CA THR A 62 13.35 6.97 -10.64
C THR A 62 12.61 6.64 -9.35
N PRO A 63 12.65 5.36 -8.94
CA PRO A 63 11.90 4.88 -7.78
C PRO A 63 12.44 5.45 -6.47
N ALA A 64 11.60 5.45 -5.43
CA ALA A 64 12.00 5.84 -4.07
C ALA A 64 13.25 5.06 -3.61
N ALA A 65 14.11 5.75 -2.87
CA ALA A 65 15.32 5.15 -2.33
C ALA A 65 15.00 4.03 -1.32
N THR A 66 15.87 3.04 -1.26
CA THR A 66 15.84 1.97 -0.25
C THR A 66 17.22 1.91 0.42
N THR A 67 17.25 1.52 1.68
CA THR A 67 18.51 1.50 2.45
C THR A 67 19.40 0.32 2.06
N TYR A 68 18.81 -0.84 1.76
CA TYR A 68 19.57 -2.06 1.47
C TYR A 68 19.04 -2.82 0.25
N VAL A 69 19.96 -3.54 -0.39
CA VAL A 69 19.64 -4.64 -1.31
C VAL A 69 19.76 -5.94 -0.52
N PHE A 70 18.70 -6.72 -0.46
CA PHE A 70 18.68 -7.98 0.30
C PHE A 70 18.84 -9.18 -0.63
N ILE A 71 19.81 -10.04 -0.31
CA ILE A 71 20.05 -11.28 -1.06
C ILE A 71 19.12 -12.36 -0.53
N VAL A 72 18.17 -12.80 -1.35
CA VAL A 72 17.29 -13.94 -1.05
C VAL A 72 17.78 -15.14 -1.85
N ARG A 73 17.96 -16.30 -1.20
CA ARG A 73 18.26 -17.54 -1.92
C ARG A 73 17.06 -17.97 -2.74
N SER A 74 17.31 -18.61 -3.89
CA SER A 74 16.25 -19.27 -4.65
C SER A 74 15.44 -20.21 -3.76
N ASN A 75 14.14 -20.32 -4.05
CA ASN A 75 13.21 -21.20 -3.33
C ASN A 75 13.03 -20.86 -1.82
N THR A 76 13.37 -19.64 -1.40
CA THR A 76 13.07 -19.12 -0.05
C THR A 76 11.71 -18.42 -0.05
N SER A 77 10.88 -18.68 0.96
CA SER A 77 9.59 -17.98 1.10
C SER A 77 9.78 -16.53 1.52
N ILE A 78 9.10 -15.65 0.79
CA ILE A 78 9.03 -14.22 1.02
C ILE A 78 7.57 -13.88 1.36
N THR A 79 7.36 -13.12 2.43
CA THR A 79 6.04 -12.62 2.81
C THR A 79 6.01 -11.11 2.67
N ASN A 80 4.99 -10.62 1.96
CA ASN A 80 4.67 -9.21 1.82
C ASN A 80 3.62 -8.84 2.86
N ILE A 81 3.90 -7.81 3.65
CA ILE A 81 2.89 -7.23 4.53
C ILE A 81 2.45 -5.89 3.92
N SER A 82 1.20 -5.89 3.48
CA SER A 82 0.48 -4.70 3.08
C SER A 82 -0.33 -4.22 4.27
N SER A 83 0.03 -3.08 4.84
CA SER A 83 -0.80 -2.46 5.87
C SER A 83 -1.73 -1.42 5.23
N GLN A 84 -3.00 -1.48 5.63
CA GLN A 84 -3.99 -0.41 5.46
C GLN A 84 -3.64 0.71 6.45
N LEU A 85 -2.42 1.25 6.38
CA LEU A 85 -2.04 2.37 7.22
C LEU A 85 -2.84 3.57 6.72
N PHE A 86 -3.93 3.88 7.43
CA PHE A 86 -4.56 5.19 7.49
C PHE A 86 -3.52 6.18 8.05
N ARG A 87 -2.47 6.49 7.27
CA ARG A 87 -1.71 7.70 7.52
C ARG A 87 -2.62 8.83 7.06
N PRO A 88 -3.15 9.67 7.98
CA PRO A 88 -3.94 10.82 7.57
C PRO A 88 -3.06 11.71 6.70
N TRP A 89 -3.70 12.19 5.64
CA TRP A 89 -3.23 13.03 4.54
C TRP A 89 -2.11 14.00 4.90
#